data_AF-A0A0F9C284-F1
#
_entry.id   AF-A0A0F9C284-F1
#
_cell.length_a   1.000
_cell.length_b   1.000
_cell.length_c   1.000
_cell.angle_alpha   90.00
_cell.angle_beta   90.00
_cell.angle_gamma   90.00
#
_symmetry.space_group_name_H-M   'P 1'
#
loop_
_entity.id
_entity.type
_entity.pdbx_description
1 polymer ?
#
loop_
_entity_poly.entity_id
_entity_poly.type
_entity_poly.pdbx_seq_one_letter_code
_entity_poly.pdbx_strand_id
1 'polypeptide(L)'
;MKTAPGLPADPEHGFRIGELNKVRYGARKRYRTVQWQACIGCGKERWVTYKRGEAINKRCQPCARRFFHVGDRNSWWKGGRSLSCEGYVRVRVTRDDFFFPMCTKKGYVVEHRLVMAKHLGRCLHGWEVVHHKNGNKSDNRIKNLELSTPSDHSSGHLKGYRDGYKQGFADGHTEQITELKAQIKLLQWEIRQREQSSAHRQDA
;
A
#
# COMPACT_ATOMS: atom_id res chain seq x y z
N MET A 1 22.52 19.69 23.95
CA MET A 1 21.04 19.71 23.87
C MET A 1 20.52 20.49 25.07
N LYS A 2 19.96 21.69 24.87
CA LYS A 2 19.52 22.57 25.96
C LYS A 2 18.24 22.01 26.56
N THR A 3 18.32 21.47 27.77
CA THR A 3 17.18 21.12 28.62
C THR A 3 16.32 22.37 28.83
N ALA A 4 15.02 22.27 28.56
CA ALA A 4 14.09 23.33 28.93
C ALA A 4 14.18 23.57 30.45
N PRO A 5 14.12 24.82 30.94
CA PRO A 5 14.12 25.06 32.38
C PRO A 5 12.91 24.35 32.97
N GLY A 6 13.19 23.35 33.81
CA GLY A 6 12.17 22.74 34.65
C GLY A 6 11.50 23.84 35.45
N LEU A 7 10.17 23.89 35.39
CA LEU A 7 9.39 24.70 36.31
C LEU A 7 9.81 24.29 37.73
N PRO A 8 10.25 25.22 38.60
CA PRO A 8 10.63 24.87 39.95
C PRO A 8 9.41 24.28 40.66
N ALA A 9 9.52 23.01 41.05
CA ALA A 9 8.69 22.45 42.10
C ALA A 9 9.36 22.89 43.41
N ASP A 10 8.98 24.07 43.89
CA ASP A 10 9.34 24.53 45.23
C ASP A 10 8.29 23.99 46.23
N PRO A 11 8.68 23.19 47.24
CA PRO A 11 7.75 22.61 48.21
C PRO A 11 7.29 23.60 49.29
N GLU A 12 7.86 24.80 49.42
CA GLU A 12 7.56 25.71 50.54
C GLU A 12 6.47 26.75 50.25
N HIS A 13 6.07 26.92 48.99
CA HIS A 13 4.99 27.82 48.59
C HIS A 13 3.89 27.04 47.86
N GLY A 14 3.09 26.31 48.64
CA GLY A 14 2.07 25.39 48.14
C GLY A 14 1.05 26.07 47.21
N PHE A 15 1.06 25.69 45.93
CA PHE A 15 0.04 26.10 44.97
C PHE A 15 -1.33 25.57 45.40
N ARG A 16 -2.35 26.44 45.41
CA ARG A 16 -3.71 26.02 45.79
C ARG A 16 -4.42 25.45 44.57
N ILE A 17 -5.14 24.34 44.77
CA ILE A 17 -6.04 23.81 43.74
C ILE A 17 -7.03 24.93 43.35
N GLY A 18 -7.17 25.17 42.05
CA GLY A 18 -8.05 26.21 41.51
C GLY A 18 -7.34 27.52 41.17
N GLU A 19 -6.09 27.71 41.58
CA GLU A 19 -5.34 28.95 41.34
C GLU A 19 -4.93 29.11 39.87
N LEU A 20 -5.29 30.26 39.28
CA LEU A 20 -4.97 30.59 37.89
C LEU A 20 -3.61 31.26 37.76
N ASN A 21 -2.78 30.71 36.88
CA ASN A 21 -1.40 31.14 36.67
C ASN A 21 -1.11 31.33 35.18
N LYS A 22 -0.21 32.26 34.83
CA LYS A 22 0.27 32.44 33.44
C LYS A 22 1.64 31.80 33.28
N VAL A 23 1.70 30.65 32.62
CA VAL A 23 2.95 29.95 32.35
C VAL A 23 3.40 30.15 30.91
N ARG A 24 4.69 30.41 30.73
CA ARG A 24 5.31 30.58 29.41
C ARG A 24 5.65 29.21 28.83
N TYR A 25 5.16 28.92 27.62
CA TYR A 25 5.38 27.62 26.99
C TYR A 25 5.85 27.74 25.53
N GLY A 26 6.84 26.90 25.18
CA GLY A 26 7.36 26.77 23.82
C GLY A 26 8.27 27.91 23.35
N ALA A 27 8.99 27.67 22.24
CA ALA A 27 10.00 28.59 21.70
C ALA A 27 9.45 29.97 21.31
N ARG A 28 8.15 30.08 21.00
CA ARG A 28 7.48 31.31 20.55
C ARG A 28 7.02 32.25 21.69
N LYS A 29 7.50 32.05 22.93
CA LYS A 29 7.23 32.93 24.09
C LYS A 29 5.73 33.21 24.33
N ARG A 30 4.82 32.28 24.01
CA ARG A 30 3.37 32.46 24.23
C ARG A 30 3.01 32.11 25.67
N TYR A 31 2.24 32.98 26.31
CA TYR A 31 1.69 32.73 27.64
C TYR A 31 0.42 31.89 27.53
N ARG A 32 0.27 30.91 28.40
CA ARG A 32 -0.96 30.14 28.59
C ARG A 32 -1.44 30.31 30.02
N THR A 33 -2.74 30.52 30.19
CA THR A 33 -3.35 30.42 31.51
C THR A 33 -3.46 28.93 31.86
N VAL A 34 -2.98 28.58 33.04
CA VAL A 34 -3.03 27.23 33.61
C VAL A 34 -3.64 27.31 35.00
N GLN A 35 -4.18 26.19 35.46
CA GLN A 35 -4.75 26.02 36.79
C GLN A 35 -4.12 24.80 37.43
N TRP A 36 -3.68 24.90 38.69
CA TRP A 36 -3.28 23.73 39.46
C TRP A 36 -4.53 22.93 39.83
N GLN A 37 -4.63 21.67 39.38
CA GLN A 37 -5.86 20.89 39.52
C GLN A 37 -5.57 19.40 39.69
N ALA A 38 -6.24 18.77 40.66
CA ALA A 38 -6.25 17.33 40.86
C ALA A 38 -7.04 16.60 39.76
N CYS A 39 -6.55 15.45 39.32
CA CYS A 39 -7.28 14.56 38.42
C CYS A 39 -8.52 13.98 39.12
N ILE A 40 -9.72 14.17 38.56
CA ILE A 40 -10.97 13.56 39.07
C ILE A 40 -11.01 12.01 39.01
N GLY A 41 -9.98 11.36 38.47
CA GLY A 41 -9.91 9.90 38.34
C GLY A 41 -8.88 9.24 39.24
N CYS A 42 -7.78 9.92 39.57
CA CYS A 42 -6.70 9.34 40.38
C CYS A 42 -6.10 10.30 41.41
N GLY A 43 -6.69 11.49 41.61
CA GLY A 43 -6.21 12.49 42.55
C GLY A 43 -4.95 13.26 42.14
N LYS A 44 -4.12 12.72 41.22
CA LYS A 44 -2.84 13.33 40.84
C LYS A 44 -2.98 14.79 40.39
N GLU A 45 -2.23 15.66 41.06
CA GLU A 45 -2.16 17.09 40.82
C GLU A 45 -1.24 17.44 39.66
N ARG A 46 -1.60 18.49 38.92
CA ARG A 46 -0.83 18.99 37.78
C ARG A 46 -1.31 20.38 37.37
N TRP A 47 -0.49 21.07 36.60
CA TRP A 47 -0.94 22.19 35.77
C TRP A 47 -1.85 21.72 34.64
N VAL A 48 -3.05 22.30 34.55
CA VAL A 48 -4.01 22.07 33.46
C VAL A 48 -4.25 23.38 32.73
N THR A 49 -4.29 23.35 31.39
CA THR A 49 -4.62 24.55 30.62
C THR A 49 -6.04 25.03 30.96
N TYR A 50 -6.16 26.32 31.27
CA TYR A 50 -7.41 27.00 31.55
C TYR A 50 -7.81 27.85 30.35
N LYS A 51 -9.02 27.64 29.84
CA LYS A 51 -9.54 28.35 28.66
C LYS A 51 -11.05 28.42 28.74
N ARG A 52 -11.65 29.54 28.30
CA ARG A 52 -13.12 29.73 28.27
C ARG A 52 -13.80 29.48 29.63
N GLY A 53 -13.15 29.89 30.72
CA GLY A 53 -13.73 29.78 32.06
C GLY A 53 -13.59 28.42 32.74
N GLU A 54 -12.89 27.45 32.15
CA GLU A 54 -12.68 26.14 32.77
C GLU A 54 -11.33 25.48 32.47
N ALA A 55 -10.93 24.54 33.33
CA ALA A 55 -9.82 23.62 33.08
C ALA A 55 -10.23 22.57 32.04
N ILE A 56 -9.53 22.56 30.89
CA ILE A 56 -9.90 21.72 29.74
C ILE A 56 -9.86 20.23 30.09
N ASN A 57 -8.73 19.75 30.61
CA ASN A 57 -8.51 18.32 30.85
C ASN A 57 -8.67 18.00 32.34
N LYS A 58 -9.91 17.75 32.80
CA LYS A 58 -10.23 17.40 34.20
C LYS A 58 -9.59 16.06 34.62
N ARG A 59 -9.43 15.11 33.69
CA ARG A 59 -8.71 13.84 33.89
C ARG A 59 -7.27 13.91 33.36
N CYS A 60 -6.33 13.21 34.02
CA CYS A 60 -4.98 13.01 33.50
C CYS A 60 -5.01 12.05 32.29
N GLN A 61 -4.00 12.09 31.43
CA GLN A 61 -3.98 11.31 30.18
C GLN A 61 -4.19 9.79 30.40
N PRO A 62 -3.58 9.14 31.40
CA PRO A 62 -3.86 7.73 31.71
C PRO A 62 -5.31 7.47 32.13
N CYS A 63 -5.87 8.32 33.01
CA CYS A 63 -7.26 8.18 33.45
C CYS A 63 -8.23 8.44 32.30
N ALA A 64 -8.01 9.46 31.48
CA ALA A 64 -8.87 9.76 30.36
C ALA A 64 -8.94 8.60 29.36
N ARG A 65 -7.81 7.94 29.07
CA ARG A 65 -7.75 6.74 28.21
C ARG A 65 -8.56 5.54 28.74
N ARG A 66 -8.86 5.46 30.03
CA ARG A 66 -9.73 4.42 30.60
C ARG A 66 -11.22 4.67 30.34
N PHE A 67 -11.61 5.93 30.14
CA PHE A 67 -13.01 6.33 29.88
C PHE A 67 -13.32 6.49 28.40
N PHE A 68 -12.33 6.78 27.55
CA PHE A 68 -12.57 6.82 26.11
C PHE A 68 -12.83 5.42 25.58
N HIS A 69 -13.92 5.29 24.83
CA HIS A 69 -14.26 4.11 24.07
C HIS A 69 -13.11 3.76 23.12
N VAL A 70 -12.40 2.67 23.40
CA VAL A 70 -11.33 2.10 22.58
C VAL A 70 -11.72 0.69 22.17
N GLY A 71 -11.34 0.28 20.95
CA GLY A 71 -11.72 -1.04 20.43
C GLY A 71 -13.24 -1.20 20.36
N ASP A 72 -13.74 -2.37 20.75
CA ASP A 72 -15.16 -2.76 20.76
C ASP A 72 -16.08 -1.78 21.48
N ARG A 73 -15.55 -1.03 22.45
CA ARG A 73 -16.34 -0.04 23.19
C ARG A 73 -16.70 1.17 22.34
N ASN A 74 -15.99 1.43 21.23
CA ASN A 74 -16.26 2.55 20.33
C ASN A 74 -17.24 2.10 19.24
N SER A 75 -18.42 2.72 19.17
CA SER A 75 -19.42 2.41 18.14
C SER A 75 -18.92 2.61 16.70
N TRP A 76 -17.90 3.45 16.50
CA TRP A 76 -17.25 3.66 15.21
C TRP A 76 -16.18 2.61 14.89
N TRP A 77 -15.82 1.75 15.85
CA TRP A 77 -14.82 0.72 15.66
C TRP A 77 -15.44 -0.48 14.94
N LYS A 78 -14.99 -0.68 13.69
CA LYS A 78 -15.48 -1.74 12.81
C LYS A 78 -14.64 -3.01 12.93
N GLY A 79 -14.46 -3.52 14.14
CA GLY A 79 -13.66 -4.74 14.37
C GLY A 79 -12.18 -4.62 13.99
N GLY A 80 -11.64 -3.39 14.03
CA GLY A 80 -10.26 -3.12 13.58
C GLY A 80 -10.09 -3.10 12.05
N ARG A 81 -11.19 -3.02 11.27
CA ARG A 81 -11.13 -2.79 9.82
C ARG A 81 -11.01 -1.30 9.48
N SER A 82 -10.16 -0.97 8.52
CA SER A 82 -9.99 0.39 7.99
C SER A 82 -9.75 0.38 6.49
N LEU A 83 -10.31 1.36 5.76
CA LEU A 83 -10.07 1.54 4.33
C LEU A 83 -8.80 2.38 4.11
N SER A 84 -7.94 1.93 3.19
CA SER A 84 -6.81 2.70 2.67
C SER A 84 -7.27 3.76 1.68
N CYS A 85 -6.48 4.82 1.50
CA CYS A 85 -6.67 5.78 0.41
C CYS A 85 -6.60 5.10 -0.97
N GLU A 86 -5.87 4.00 -1.12
CA GLU A 86 -5.80 3.24 -2.38
C GLU A 86 -6.98 2.29 -2.61
N GLY A 87 -7.97 2.27 -1.71
CA GLY A 87 -9.17 1.43 -1.79
C GLY A 87 -9.06 0.04 -1.14
N TYR A 88 -7.91 -0.29 -0.53
CA TYR A 88 -7.73 -1.59 0.15
C TYR A 88 -8.34 -1.61 1.56
N VAL A 89 -9.04 -2.69 1.89
CA VAL A 89 -9.43 -2.98 3.28
C VAL A 89 -8.23 -3.51 4.05
N ARG A 90 -7.93 -2.93 5.20
CA ARG A 90 -6.92 -3.39 6.17
C ARG A 90 -7.61 -3.92 7.41
N VAL A 91 -7.11 -5.03 7.95
CA VAL A 91 -7.63 -5.67 9.16
C VAL A 91 -6.54 -5.65 10.22
N ARG A 92 -6.91 -5.28 11.45
CA ARG A 92 -6.01 -5.37 12.60
C ARG A 92 -5.89 -6.82 13.06
N VAL A 93 -4.66 -7.28 13.25
CA VAL A 93 -4.33 -8.63 13.73
C VAL A 93 -3.52 -8.50 15.01
N THR A 94 -3.80 -9.35 15.99
CA THR A 94 -3.14 -9.35 17.31
C THR A 94 -1.77 -10.03 17.23
N ARG A 95 -0.89 -9.80 18.21
CA ARG A 95 0.50 -10.30 18.18
C ARG A 95 0.62 -11.83 18.30
N ASP A 96 -0.39 -12.41 18.91
CA ASP A 96 -0.60 -13.83 19.19
C ASP A 96 -1.17 -14.61 17.99
N ASP A 97 -1.64 -13.91 16.95
CA ASP A 97 -2.20 -14.55 15.75
C ASP A 97 -1.08 -15.07 14.83
N PHE A 98 -1.29 -16.26 14.26
CA PHE A 98 -0.36 -16.92 13.32
C PHE A 98 0.01 -16.04 12.11
N PHE A 99 -0.91 -15.20 11.64
CA PHE A 99 -0.70 -14.30 10.49
C PHE A 99 -0.10 -12.95 10.89
N PHE A 100 0.25 -12.72 12.16
CA PHE A 100 0.89 -11.49 12.62
C PHE A 100 2.19 -11.13 11.86
N PRO A 101 3.04 -12.09 11.42
CA PRO A 101 4.23 -11.76 10.60
C PRO A 101 3.93 -11.03 9.29
N MET A 102 2.71 -11.13 8.76
CA MET A 102 2.28 -10.41 7.55
C MET A 102 1.87 -8.95 7.82
N CYS A 103 1.85 -8.52 9.08
CA CYS A 103 1.38 -7.21 9.46
C CYS A 103 2.42 -6.11 9.27
N THR A 104 1.93 -4.90 9.02
CA THR A 104 2.70 -3.67 9.17
C THR A 104 3.11 -3.45 10.63
N LYS A 105 4.06 -2.54 10.88
CA LYS A 105 4.50 -2.14 12.24
C LYS A 105 3.36 -1.72 13.19
N LYS A 106 2.19 -1.35 12.64
CA LYS A 106 0.99 -0.95 13.38
C LYS A 106 0.05 -2.13 13.71
N GLY A 107 0.39 -3.36 13.31
CA GLY A 107 -0.43 -4.55 13.52
C GLY A 107 -1.61 -4.67 12.55
N TYR A 108 -1.45 -4.15 11.33
CA TYR A 108 -2.48 -4.25 10.28
C TYR A 108 -1.96 -5.05 9.09
N VAL A 109 -2.80 -5.90 8.52
CA VAL A 109 -2.57 -6.63 7.27
C VAL A 109 -3.64 -6.25 6.25
N VAL A 110 -3.32 -6.34 4.95
CA VAL A 110 -4.31 -6.11 3.89
C VAL A 110 -5.24 -7.32 3.78
N GLU A 111 -6.56 -7.09 3.74
CA GLU A 111 -7.57 -8.15 3.90
C GLU A 111 -7.48 -9.21 2.81
N HIS A 112 -7.31 -8.83 1.53
CA HIS A 112 -7.19 -9.79 0.44
C HIS A 112 -5.98 -10.74 0.62
N ARG A 113 -4.84 -10.21 1.11
CA ARG A 113 -3.67 -11.04 1.42
C ARG A 113 -3.95 -12.00 2.56
N LEU A 114 -4.64 -11.53 3.60
CA LEU A 114 -5.02 -12.36 4.74
C LEU A 114 -5.99 -13.47 4.35
N VAL A 115 -6.98 -13.16 3.50
CA VAL A 115 -7.93 -14.17 2.99
C VAL A 115 -7.21 -15.23 2.17
N MET A 116 -6.29 -14.83 1.29
CA MET A 116 -5.49 -15.76 0.50
C MET A 116 -4.56 -16.61 1.38
N ALA A 117 -3.89 -16.01 2.36
CA ALA A 117 -3.04 -16.72 3.33
C ALA A 117 -3.82 -17.78 4.12
N LYS A 118 -5.03 -17.42 4.59
CA LYS A 118 -5.93 -18.36 5.29
C LYS A 118 -6.38 -19.50 4.38
N HIS A 119 -6.68 -19.22 3.13
CA HIS A 119 -7.05 -20.24 2.15
C HIS A 119 -5.91 -21.23 1.88
N LEU A 120 -4.66 -20.76 1.87
CA LEU A 120 -3.47 -21.59 1.67
C LEU A 120 -2.96 -22.26 2.96
N GLY A 121 -3.46 -21.84 4.13
CA GLY A 121 -2.99 -22.32 5.43
C GLY A 121 -1.56 -21.89 5.78
N ARG A 122 -0.99 -20.88 5.12
CA ARG A 122 0.36 -20.35 5.39
C ARG A 122 0.45 -18.85 5.23
N CYS A 123 1.46 -18.23 5.84
CA CYS A 123 1.78 -16.82 5.58
C CYS A 123 2.27 -16.61 4.13
N LEU A 124 1.87 -15.47 3.55
CA LEU A 124 2.37 -15.04 2.25
C LEU A 124 3.69 -14.29 2.40
N HIS A 125 4.62 -14.54 1.50
CA HIS A 125 5.85 -13.78 1.35
C HIS A 125 5.60 -12.40 0.74
N GLY A 126 6.54 -11.48 0.96
CA GLY A 126 6.43 -10.10 0.47
C GLY A 126 6.37 -9.97 -1.06
N TRP A 127 6.94 -10.92 -1.79
CA TRP A 127 6.97 -10.97 -3.25
C TRP A 127 5.75 -11.64 -3.89
N GLU A 128 4.92 -12.34 -3.11
CA GLU A 128 3.68 -12.93 -3.61
C GLU A 128 2.63 -11.82 -3.75
N VAL A 129 2.10 -11.62 -4.95
CA VAL A 129 1.13 -10.58 -5.27
C VAL A 129 -0.26 -11.21 -5.35
N VAL A 130 -1.27 -10.54 -4.78
CA VAL A 130 -2.66 -11.00 -4.85
C VAL A 130 -3.46 -9.99 -5.65
N HIS A 131 -4.07 -10.45 -6.74
CA HIS A 131 -4.88 -9.63 -7.66
C HIS A 131 -6.38 -9.87 -7.44
N HIS A 132 -7.18 -8.84 -7.71
CA HIS A 132 -8.64 -8.92 -7.77
C HIS A 132 -9.07 -9.13 -9.22
N LYS A 133 -9.69 -10.27 -9.53
CA LYS A 133 -10.10 -10.63 -10.90
C LYS A 133 -11.10 -9.64 -11.50
N ASN A 134 -12.04 -9.14 -10.69
CA ASN A 134 -13.04 -8.16 -11.11
C ASN A 134 -12.58 -6.69 -11.02
N GLY A 135 -11.33 -6.42 -10.63
CA GLY A 135 -10.80 -5.07 -10.40
C GLY A 135 -11.37 -4.33 -9.18
N ASN A 136 -12.35 -4.89 -8.47
CA ASN A 136 -12.94 -4.31 -7.27
C ASN A 136 -12.15 -4.69 -6.01
N LYS A 137 -11.32 -3.76 -5.52
CA LYS A 137 -10.44 -3.93 -4.35
C LYS A 137 -11.15 -4.18 -3.01
N SER A 138 -12.47 -3.96 -2.95
CA SER A 138 -13.29 -4.21 -1.76
C SER A 138 -13.89 -5.61 -1.73
N ASP A 139 -13.95 -6.31 -2.87
CA ASP A 139 -14.47 -7.69 -2.94
C ASP A 139 -13.36 -8.70 -2.65
N ASN A 140 -13.15 -8.98 -1.37
CA ASN A 140 -12.10 -9.88 -0.88
C ASN A 140 -12.54 -11.35 -0.81
N ARG A 141 -13.58 -11.77 -1.54
CA ARG A 141 -13.99 -13.18 -1.60
C ARG A 141 -12.92 -14.00 -2.32
N ILE A 142 -12.57 -15.18 -1.80
CA ILE A 142 -11.46 -16.00 -2.34
C ILE A 142 -11.60 -16.28 -3.85
N LYS A 143 -12.82 -16.49 -4.35
CA LYS A 143 -13.10 -16.71 -5.79
C LYS A 143 -12.67 -15.53 -6.69
N ASN A 144 -12.67 -14.31 -6.14
CA ASN A 144 -12.28 -13.07 -6.80
C ASN A 144 -10.79 -12.77 -6.65
N LEU A 145 -10.05 -13.58 -5.92
CA LEU A 145 -8.62 -13.37 -5.68
C LEU A 145 -7.80 -14.34 -6.53
N GLU A 146 -6.64 -13.88 -6.97
CA GLU A 146 -5.64 -14.65 -7.70
C GLU A 146 -4.27 -14.37 -7.12
N LEU A 147 -3.50 -15.43 -6.82
CA LEU A 147 -2.12 -15.31 -6.35
C LEU A 147 -1.19 -15.38 -7.56
N SER A 148 -0.33 -14.39 -7.73
CA SER A 148 0.70 -14.35 -8.76
C SER A 148 2.08 -14.30 -8.12
N THR A 149 2.99 -15.13 -8.62
CA THR A 149 4.40 -15.11 -8.24
C THR A 149 5.22 -14.26 -9.21
N PRO A 150 6.42 -13.78 -8.83
CA PRO A 150 7.32 -13.09 -9.77
C PRO A 150 7.64 -13.91 -11.04
N SER A 151 7.64 -15.25 -10.93
CA SER A 151 7.77 -16.14 -12.08
C SER A 151 6.56 -16.06 -13.03
N ASP A 152 5.35 -15.86 -12.48
CA ASP A 152 4.13 -15.67 -13.26
C ASP A 152 4.08 -14.29 -13.93
N HIS A 153 4.55 -13.23 -13.24
CA HIS A 153 4.60 -11.87 -13.79
C HIS A 153 5.56 -11.73 -14.98
N SER A 154 6.67 -12.48 -14.97
CA SER A 154 7.60 -12.59 -16.10
C SER A 154 6.91 -13.21 -17.33
N SER A 155 6.12 -14.25 -17.12
CA SER A 155 5.49 -15.00 -18.20
C SER A 155 4.36 -14.23 -18.89
N GLY A 156 3.61 -13.40 -18.16
CA GLY A 156 2.53 -12.57 -18.71
C GLY A 156 3.01 -11.43 -19.61
N HIS A 157 4.12 -10.77 -19.26
CA HIS A 157 4.69 -9.69 -20.08
C HIS A 157 5.54 -10.21 -21.26
N LEU A 158 6.23 -11.36 -21.09
CA LEU A 158 6.98 -11.97 -22.19
C LEU A 158 6.10 -12.68 -23.23
N LYS A 159 4.93 -13.21 -22.88
CA LYS A 159 4.09 -13.93 -23.86
C LYS A 159 3.61 -13.00 -24.97
N GLY A 160 3.11 -11.82 -24.62
CA GLY A 160 2.70 -10.81 -25.62
C GLY A 160 3.84 -10.32 -26.51
N TYR A 161 5.04 -10.13 -25.94
CA TYR A 161 6.22 -9.68 -26.70
C TYR A 161 6.84 -10.81 -27.55
N ARG A 162 6.85 -12.05 -27.06
CA ARG A 162 7.42 -13.22 -27.74
C ARG A 162 6.53 -13.72 -28.88
N ASP A 163 5.21 -13.71 -28.69
CA ASP A 163 4.26 -14.11 -29.73
C ASP A 163 4.22 -13.06 -30.85
N GLY A 164 4.23 -11.76 -30.51
CA GLY A 164 4.35 -10.68 -31.48
C GLY A 164 5.67 -10.69 -32.27
N TYR A 165 6.81 -10.94 -31.60
CA TYR A 165 8.11 -11.06 -32.26
C TYR A 165 8.21 -12.28 -33.18
N LYS A 166 7.70 -13.44 -32.76
CA LYS A 166 7.66 -14.65 -33.60
C LYS A 166 6.77 -14.48 -34.82
N GLN A 167 5.60 -13.86 -34.65
CA GLN A 167 4.68 -13.58 -35.74
C GLN A 167 5.31 -12.61 -36.74
N GLY A 168 5.86 -11.47 -36.28
CA GLY A 168 6.53 -10.51 -37.16
C GLY A 168 7.77 -11.07 -37.88
N PHE A 169 8.53 -11.95 -37.23
CA PHE A 169 9.66 -12.64 -37.85
C PHE A 169 9.20 -13.65 -38.93
N ALA A 170 8.13 -14.40 -38.68
CA ALA A 170 7.55 -15.33 -39.65
C ALA A 170 6.93 -14.61 -40.86
N ASP A 171 6.24 -13.50 -40.63
CA ASP A 171 5.60 -12.70 -41.68
C ASP A 171 6.65 -12.07 -42.60
N GLY A 172 7.71 -11.46 -42.04
CA GLY A 172 8.81 -10.88 -42.82
C GLY A 172 9.60 -11.91 -43.64
N HIS A 173 9.84 -13.10 -43.09
CA HIS A 173 10.45 -14.20 -43.86
C HIS A 173 9.55 -14.71 -44.99
N THR A 174 8.23 -14.75 -44.77
CA THR A 174 7.27 -15.21 -45.78
C THR A 174 7.23 -14.25 -46.96
N GLU A 175 7.20 -12.94 -46.69
CA GLU A 175 7.23 -11.89 -47.71
C GLU A 175 8.50 -11.96 -48.57
N GLN A 176 9.67 -12.05 -47.93
CA GLN A 176 10.95 -12.18 -48.62
C GLN A 176 11.05 -13.49 -49.45
N ILE A 177 10.52 -14.61 -48.93
CA ILE A 177 10.45 -15.87 -49.67
C ILE A 177 9.52 -15.76 -50.89
N THR A 178 8.38 -15.07 -50.76
CA THR A 178 7.47 -14.88 -51.90
C THR A 178 8.07 -14.01 -52.99
N GLU A 179 8.78 -12.94 -52.62
CA GLU A 179 9.48 -12.06 -53.54
C GLU A 179 10.61 -12.78 -54.28
N LEU A 180 11.47 -13.52 -53.55
CA LEU A 180 12.53 -14.32 -54.16
C LEU A 180 11.96 -15.38 -55.11
N LYS A 181 10.85 -16.03 -54.77
CA LYS A 181 10.17 -16.99 -55.67
C LYS A 181 9.63 -16.32 -56.94
N ALA A 182 9.11 -15.09 -56.84
CA ALA A 182 8.65 -14.34 -58.00
C ALA A 182 9.83 -13.99 -58.94
N GLN A 183 10.95 -13.55 -58.37
CA GLN A 183 12.18 -13.26 -59.13
C GLN A 183 12.73 -14.52 -59.81
N ILE A 184 12.77 -15.67 -59.12
CA ILE A 184 13.21 -16.94 -59.72
C ILE A 184 12.31 -17.32 -60.91
N LYS A 185 10.99 -17.16 -60.80
CA LYS A 185 10.07 -17.44 -61.91
C LYS A 185 10.32 -16.52 -63.10
N LEU A 186 10.57 -15.23 -62.87
CA LEU A 186 10.87 -14.28 -63.92
C LEU A 186 12.17 -14.67 -64.66
N LEU A 187 13.23 -14.97 -63.92
CA LEU A 187 14.51 -15.39 -64.48
C LEU A 187 14.38 -16.70 -65.28
N GLN A 188 13.62 -17.68 -64.76
CA GLN A 188 13.33 -18.92 -65.48
C GLN A 188 12.58 -18.66 -66.79
N TRP A 189 11.64 -17.72 -66.78
CA TRP A 189 10.92 -17.32 -67.98
C TRP A 189 11.85 -16.65 -69.01
N GLU A 190 12.72 -15.73 -68.58
CA GLU A 190 13.69 -15.08 -69.47
C GLU A 190 14.68 -16.07 -70.09
N ILE A 191 15.19 -17.03 -69.31
CA ILE A 191 16.07 -18.10 -69.81
C ILE A 191 15.36 -18.88 -70.91
N ARG A 192 14.11 -19.29 -70.67
CA ARG A 192 13.31 -20.03 -71.66
C ARG A 192 13.11 -19.23 -72.96
N GLN A 193 12.86 -17.92 -72.88
CA GLN A 193 12.71 -17.06 -74.07
C GLN A 193 14.02 -16.94 -74.86
N ARG A 194 15.17 -16.87 -74.17
CA ARG A 194 16.49 -16.80 -74.82
C ARG A 194 16.85 -18.13 -75.51
N GLU A 195 16.54 -19.26 -74.89
CA GLU A 195 16.73 -20.59 -75.50
C GLU A 195 15.90 -20.74 -76.78
N GLN A 196 14.62 -20.35 -76.75
CA GLN A 196 13.74 -20.37 -77.93
C GLN A 196 14.22 -19.44 -79.05
N SER A 197 14.70 -18.25 -78.70
CA SER A 197 15.26 -17.28 -79.66
C SER A 197 16.60 -17.73 -80.24
N SER A 198 17.41 -18.47 -79.47
CA SER A 198 18.68 -19.04 -79.94
C SER A 198 18.45 -20.24 -80.87
N ALA A 199 17.43 -21.06 -80.61
CA ALA A 199 17.04 -22.15 -81.50
C ALA A 199 16.61 -21.63 -82.88
N HIS A 200 15.82 -20.55 -82.95
CA HIS A 200 15.42 -19.93 -84.22
C HIS A 200 16.57 -19.26 -85.01
N ARG A 201 17.71 -18.96 -84.39
CA ARG A 201 18.90 -18.40 -85.10
C ARG A 201 19.81 -19.46 -85.70
N GLN A 202 19.66 -20.73 -85.31
CA GLN A 202 20.46 -21.84 -85.86
C GLN A 202 19.81 -22.50 -87.07
N ASP A 203 18.51 -22.23 -87.31
CA ASP A 203 17.72 -22.80 -88.41
C ASP A 203 17.44 -21.80 -89.57
N ALA A 204 18.08 -20.63 -89.56
CA ALA A 204 18.00 -19.59 -90.60
C ALA A 204 19.36 -19.36 -91.25
#